data_AF-A0A0N8P2Y7-F1
#
_entry.id   AF-A0A0N8P2Y7-F1
#
_cell.length_a   1.000
_cell.length_b   1.000
_cell.length_c   1.000
_cell.angle_alpha   90.00
_cell.angle_beta   90.00
_cell.angle_gamma   90.00
#
_symmetry.space_group_name_H-M   'P 1'
#
loop_
_entity.id
_entity.type
_entity.pdbx_description
1 polymer ?
#
loop_
_entity_poly.entity_id
_entity_poly.type
_entity_poly.pdbx_seq_one_letter_code
_entity_poly.pdbx_strand_id
1 'polypeptide(L)' 'MALSARYDGIKSKRLRHAFAMQEIEGSPPTDAEILLFQKVERKPWSPKKQGEVIRRIAFGRIKRMQQEQGHRI' A
#
# COMPACT_ATOMS: atom_id res chain seq x y z
N MET A 1 -9.87 12.30 -14.98
CA MET A 1 -9.79 11.12 -14.11
C MET A 1 -9.71 11.62 -12.67
N ALA A 2 -10.82 11.59 -11.94
CA ALA A 2 -10.81 11.97 -10.53
C ALA A 2 -10.07 10.88 -9.75
N LEU A 3 -9.02 11.24 -9.02
CA LEU A 3 -8.44 10.38 -7.99
C LEU A 3 -9.60 9.89 -7.11
N SER A 4 -9.83 8.58 -7.09
CA SER A 4 -10.91 7.93 -6.36
C SER A 4 -10.99 8.47 -4.93
N ALA A 5 -12.21 8.80 -4.46
CA ALA A 5 -12.49 9.26 -3.09
C ALA A 5 -11.91 8.33 -1.99
N ARG A 6 -11.53 7.10 -2.37
CA ARG A 6 -10.79 6.13 -1.55
C ARG A 6 -9.48 6.68 -0.96
N TYR A 7 -8.88 7.69 -1.58
CA TYR A 7 -7.56 8.22 -1.18
C TYR A 7 -7.61 9.53 -0.38
N ASP A 8 -8.79 10.08 -0.10
CA ASP A 8 -8.94 11.39 0.57
C ASP A 8 -8.33 11.43 1.98
N GLY A 9 -8.21 10.28 2.64
CA GLY A 9 -7.57 10.16 3.96
C GLY A 9 -6.03 10.20 3.95
N ILE A 10 -5.39 10.23 2.77
CA ILE A 10 -3.92 10.24 2.63
C ILE A 10 -3.44 11.66 2.33
N LYS A 11 -2.67 12.25 3.25
CA LYS A 11 -2.21 13.64 3.10
C LYS A 11 -1.07 13.73 2.08
N SER A 12 -0.20 12.72 2.02
CA SER A 12 0.93 12.68 1.11
C SER A 12 0.52 12.61 -0.37
N LYS A 13 0.82 13.68 -1.12
CA LYS A 13 0.58 13.79 -2.57
C LYS A 13 1.34 12.72 -3.37
N ARG A 14 2.58 12.43 -2.98
CA ARG A 14 3.42 11.40 -3.61
C ARG A 14 2.81 10.00 -3.47
N LEU A 15 2.16 9.73 -2.35
CA LEU A 15 1.52 8.46 -2.08
C LEU A 15 0.22 8.26 -2.84
N ARG A 16 -0.63 9.29 -2.89
CA ARG A 16 -1.84 9.26 -3.73
C ARG A 16 -1.50 9.02 -5.20
N HIS A 17 -0.41 9.61 -5.67
CA HIS A 17 0.08 9.38 -7.02
C HIS A 17 0.56 7.94 -7.24
N ALA A 18 1.32 7.36 -6.30
CA ALA A 18 1.76 5.96 -6.39
C ALA A 18 0.58 4.98 -6.43
N PHE A 19 -0.46 5.21 -5.63
CA PHE A 19 -1.68 4.41 -5.65
C PHE A 19 -2.46 4.53 -6.94
N ALA A 20 -2.59 5.76 -7.49
CA ALA A 20 -3.20 5.96 -8.79
C ALA A 20 -2.44 5.25 -9.92
N MET A 21 -1.10 5.21 -9.85
CA MET A 21 -0.30 4.46 -10.82
C MET A 21 -0.53 2.95 -10.71
N GLN A 22 -0.63 2.42 -9.48
CA GLN A 22 -0.98 1.01 -9.27
C GLN A 22 -2.37 0.65 -9.82
N GLU A 23 -3.37 1.54 -9.71
CA GLU A 23 -4.67 1.34 -10.35
C GLU A 23 -4.56 1.28 -11.89
N ILE A 24 -3.78 2.18 -12.50
CA ILE A 24 -3.56 2.21 -13.95
C ILE A 24 -2.81 0.96 -14.43
N GLU A 25 -1.86 0.47 -13.63
CA GLU A 25 -1.08 -0.75 -13.90
C GLU A 25 -1.87 -2.05 -13.67
N GLY A 26 -3.17 -1.97 -13.33
CA GLY A 26 -4.02 -3.15 -13.10
C GLY A 26 -3.69 -3.89 -11.79
N SER A 27 -2.94 -3.26 -10.88
CA SER A 27 -2.58 -3.78 -9.56
C SER A 27 -3.11 -2.88 -8.44
N PRO A 28 -4.41 -2.58 -8.40
CA PRO A 28 -4.96 -1.58 -7.50
C PRO A 28 -4.65 -1.92 -6.03
N PRO A 29 -4.26 -0.92 -5.23
CA PRO A 29 -4.01 -1.11 -3.81
C PRO A 29 -5.31 -1.53 -3.11
N THR A 30 -5.18 -2.49 -2.21
CA THR A 30 -6.32 -2.95 -1.40
C THR A 30 -6.67 -1.96 -0.30
N ASP A 31 -7.93 -1.99 0.17
CA ASP A 31 -8.37 -1.13 1.28
C ASP A 31 -7.53 -1.34 2.56
N ALA A 32 -7.05 -2.57 2.78
CA ALA A 32 -6.14 -2.87 3.89
C ALA A 32 -4.79 -2.13 3.77
N GLU A 33 -4.25 -2.00 2.57
CA GLU A 33 -3.01 -1.25 2.31
C GLU A 33 -3.25 0.25 2.48
N ILE A 34 -4.36 0.77 1.96
CA ILE A 34 -4.75 2.17 2.12
C ILE A 34 -4.89 2.52 3.61
N LEU A 35 -5.61 1.70 4.38
CA LEU A 35 -5.78 1.86 5.83
C LEU A 35 -4.46 1.76 6.60
N LEU A 36 -3.60 0.83 6.22
CA LEU A 36 -2.27 0.69 6.81
C LEU A 36 -1.46 1.97 6.60
N PHE A 37 -1.47 2.51 5.39
CA PHE A 37 -0.77 3.75 5.08
C PHE A 37 -1.30 4.94 5.88
N GLN A 38 -2.62 5.09 5.98
CA GLN A 38 -3.24 6.12 6.82
C GLN A 38 -2.83 5.98 8.30
N LYS A 39 -2.75 4.74 8.82
CA LYS A 39 -2.27 4.48 10.19
C LYS A 39 -0.81 4.86 10.36
N VAL A 40 0.05 4.53 9.38
CA VAL A 40 1.48 4.84 9.39
C VAL A 40 1.73 6.35 9.31
N GLU A 41 0.95 7.07 8.51
CA GLU A 41 1.05 8.53 8.34
C GLU A 41 0.67 9.28 9.63
N ARG A 42 -0.24 8.72 10.44
CA ARG A 42 -0.63 9.28 11.75
C ARG A 42 0.39 9.01 12.87
N LYS A 43 1.36 8.13 12.66
CA LYS A 43 2.39 7.83 13.67
C LYS A 43 3.52 8.86 13.57
N PRO A 44 4.11 9.29 14.71
CA PRO A 44 5.26 10.18 14.73
C PRO A 44 6.55 9.42 14.37
N TRP A 45 6.53 8.71 13.24
CA TRP A 45 7.64 7.93 12.74
C TRP A 45 8.37 8.71 11.67
N SER A 46 9.70 8.57 11.63
CA SER A 46 10.49 9.15 10.55
C SER A 46 10.06 8.55 9.21
N PRO A 47 10.17 9.31 8.09
CA PRO A 47 9.84 8.79 6.75
C PRO A 47 10.57 7.48 6.42
N LYS A 48 11.80 7.33 6.94
CA LYS A 48 12.58 6.09 6.82
C LYS A 48 11.86 4.91 7.49
N LYS A 49 11.38 5.09 8.72
CA LYS A 49 10.68 4.04 9.48
C LYS A 49 9.32 3.72 8.88
N GLN A 50 8.60 4.74 8.40
CA GLN A 50 7.35 4.55 7.66
C GLN A 50 7.59 3.66 6.43
N GLY A 51 8.57 4.00 5.60
CA GLY A 51 8.91 3.22 4.40
C GLY A 51 9.40 1.80 4.68
N GLU A 52 10.05 1.56 5.83
CA GLU A 52 10.45 0.22 6.28
C GLU A 52 9.24 -0.65 6.64
N VAL A 53 8.28 -0.10 7.40
CA VAL A 53 7.06 -0.81 7.81
C VAL A 53 6.21 -1.16 6.59
N ILE A 54 6.03 -0.21 5.69
CA ILE A 54 5.30 -0.41 4.43
C ILE A 54 5.95 -1.52 3.60
N ARG A 55 7.28 -1.46 3.39
CA ARG A 55 8.02 -2.49 2.64
C ARG A 55 7.87 -3.86 3.29
N ARG A 56 8.01 -3.95 4.61
CA ARG A 56 7.88 -5.23 5.34
C ARG A 56 6.51 -5.87 5.14
N ILE A 57 5.46 -5.06 5.09
CA ILE A 57 4.09 -5.56 4.88
C ILE A 57 3.86 -5.97 3.43
N ALA A 58 4.34 -5.17 2.47
CA ALA A 58 4.29 -5.52 1.05
C ALA A 58 5.04 -6.84 0.76
N PHE A 59 6.27 -6.99 1.26
CA PHE A 59 7.05 -8.23 1.12
C PHE A 59 6.40 -9.43 1.84
N GLY A 60 5.81 -9.22 3.02
CA GLY A 60 5.06 -10.26 3.72
C GLY A 60 3.82 -10.75 2.95
N ARG A 61 3.24 -9.90 2.08
CA ARG A 61 2.14 -10.27 1.20
C ARG A 61 2.62 -11.04 -0.03
N ILE A 62 3.70 -10.60 -0.68
CA ILE A 62 4.34 -11.33 -1.79
C ILE A 62 4.71 -12.75 -1.36
N LYS A 63 5.28 -12.89 -0.15
CA LYS A 63 5.66 -14.20 0.40
C LYS A 63 4.44 -15.10 0.65
N ARG A 64 3.32 -14.55 1.14
CA ARG A 64 2.06 -15.30 1.32
C ARG A 64 1.44 -15.71 -0.02
N MET A 65 1.42 -14.82 -0.99
CA MET A 65 0.93 -15.13 -2.34
C MET A 65 1.79 -16.19 -3.04
N GLN A 66 3.12 -16.17 -2.84
CA GLN A 66 4.00 -17.24 -3.32
C GLN A 66 3.74 -18.57 -2.61
N GLN A 67 3.44 -18.57 -1.30
CA GLN A 67 3.07 -19.78 -0.57
C GLN A 67 1.71 -20.34 -1.01
N GLU A 68 0.72 -19.48 -1.26
CA GLU A 68 -0.61 -19.89 -1.75
C GLU A 68 -0.56 -20.42 -3.19
N GLN A 69 0.35 -19.91 -4.03
CA GLN A 69 0.58 -20.47 -5.37
C GLN A 69 1.42 -21.76 -5.36
N GLY A 70 2.29 -21.95 -4.36
CA GLY A 70 3.11 -23.16 -4.22
C GLY A 70 2.42 -24.36 -3.58
N HIS A 71 1.21 -24.20 -3.01
CA HIS A 71 0.45 -25.27 -2.36
C HIS A 71 -0.66 -25.88 -3.25
N ARG A 72 -0.69 -25.50 -4.53
CA ARG A 72 -1.52 -26.13 -5.57
C ARG A 72 -0.65 -27.05 -6.44
N ILE A 73 -0.07 -28.09 -5.85
CA ILE A 73 0.49 -29.24 -6.57
C ILE A 73 0.20 -30.50 -5.77
#